data_AF-A0A264Y4S6-F1
#
_entry.id   AF-A0A264Y4S6-F1
#
_cell.length_a   1.000
_cell.length_b   1.000
_cell.length_c   1.000
_cell.angle_alpha   90.00
_cell.angle_beta   90.00
_cell.angle_gamma   90.00
#
_symmetry.space_group_name_H-M   'P 1'
#
loop_
_entity.id
_entity.type
_entity.pdbx_description
1 polymer ?
#
loop_
_entity_poly.entity_id
_entity_poly.type
_entity_poly.pdbx_seq_one_letter_code
_entity_poly.pdbx_strand_id
1 'polypeptide(L)'
;MDSTKTAFLRAHGISRMYVRYFDVVADASGRAVPNATLNFVTAMPQDVDIVPTVFVMPECLRGDRKQLASLIVKRVLQMNETNDVKDVKEIQIDCDWTLSTRRLYNDFMQAMLDECHSRQLQLSSTIRLHQLAQTPPPADRGVLMMYNTGDATDIRCHKPILDLHDAAPYLPYLKDYKLSLSAAYPVFTWRILFRGGQFVGFVHYDGEYPILSSDSIAIRQPSLSDIISAVNAIGSRRPEANDEIILFDLNNNNINRLNNDEYERIFNN
;
A
#
# COMPACT_ATOMS: atom_id res chain seq x y z
N MET A 1 -3.64 -20.54 6.56
CA MET A 1 -4.48 -19.40 6.90
C MET A 1 -5.58 -19.87 7.82
N ASP A 2 -6.22 -18.96 8.55
CA ASP A 2 -7.51 -19.25 9.16
C ASP A 2 -8.54 -19.54 8.06
N SER A 3 -9.39 -20.55 8.26
CA SER A 3 -10.38 -21.02 7.27
C SER A 3 -11.28 -19.89 6.73
N THR A 4 -11.49 -18.87 7.57
CA THR A 4 -12.17 -17.60 7.28
C THR A 4 -11.54 -16.83 6.13
N LYS A 5 -10.21 -16.71 6.06
CA LYS A 5 -9.53 -15.93 5.02
C LYS A 5 -9.60 -16.61 3.65
N THR A 6 -9.42 -17.92 3.61
CA THR A 6 -9.51 -18.67 2.34
C THR A 6 -10.95 -18.68 1.81
N ALA A 7 -11.95 -18.78 2.71
CA ALA A 7 -13.35 -18.62 2.34
C ALA A 7 -13.63 -17.21 1.80
N PHE A 8 -13.10 -16.18 2.44
CA PHE A 8 -13.23 -14.79 2.00
C PHE A 8 -12.62 -14.56 0.60
N LEU A 9 -11.38 -15.02 0.38
CA LEU A 9 -10.70 -14.86 -0.92
C LEU A 9 -11.50 -15.52 -2.06
N ARG A 10 -12.02 -16.73 -1.83
CA ARG A 10 -12.84 -17.45 -2.82
C ARG A 10 -14.21 -16.81 -3.02
N ALA A 11 -14.88 -16.38 -1.96
CA ALA A 11 -16.20 -15.76 -2.04
C ALA A 11 -16.20 -14.44 -2.82
N HIS A 12 -15.09 -13.70 -2.79
CA HIS A 12 -14.95 -12.38 -3.42
C HIS A 12 -14.12 -12.39 -4.71
N GLY A 13 -13.76 -13.58 -5.23
CA GLY A 13 -12.98 -13.69 -6.46
C GLY A 13 -11.60 -13.03 -6.39
N ILE A 14 -11.02 -12.90 -5.20
CA ILE A 14 -9.71 -12.25 -5.02
C ILE A 14 -8.64 -13.18 -5.58
N SER A 15 -8.09 -12.81 -6.73
CA SER A 15 -7.08 -13.57 -7.46
C SER A 15 -5.65 -13.07 -7.25
N ARG A 16 -5.48 -11.90 -6.62
CA ARG A 16 -4.17 -11.28 -6.36
C ARG A 16 -4.10 -10.65 -4.98
N MET A 17 -2.96 -10.77 -4.32
CA MET A 17 -2.68 -10.18 -3.01
C MET A 17 -1.33 -9.46 -2.97
N TYR A 18 -1.37 -8.21 -2.51
CA TYR A 18 -0.19 -7.42 -2.20
C TYR A 18 0.22 -7.67 -0.75
N VAL A 19 1.40 -8.25 -0.56
CA VAL A 19 1.85 -8.71 0.75
C VAL A 19 3.12 -7.98 1.13
N ARG A 20 3.06 -7.15 2.18
CA ARG A 20 4.24 -6.47 2.73
C ARG A 20 5.19 -7.50 3.33
N TYR A 21 6.32 -7.73 2.65
CA TYR A 21 7.30 -8.74 3.02
C TYR A 21 8.25 -8.23 4.10
N PHE A 22 8.80 -7.04 3.92
CA PHE A 22 9.68 -6.40 4.89
C PHE A 22 9.82 -4.92 4.55
N ASP A 23 10.40 -4.22 5.51
CA ASP A 23 10.81 -2.83 5.36
C ASP A 23 12.31 -2.75 5.20
N VAL A 24 12.79 -1.73 4.51
CA VAL A 24 14.19 -1.38 4.43
C VAL A 24 14.37 -0.06 5.16
N VAL A 25 15.11 -0.12 6.26
CA VAL A 25 15.40 1.03 7.13
C VAL A 25 16.91 1.25 7.20
N ALA A 26 17.33 2.48 7.53
CA ALA A 26 18.74 2.77 7.76
C ALA A 26 19.12 2.36 9.20
N ASP A 27 20.18 1.56 9.35
CA ASP A 27 20.77 1.29 10.66
C ASP A 27 21.48 2.54 11.23
N ALA A 28 22.01 2.45 12.45
CA ALA A 28 22.72 3.55 13.10
C ALA A 28 23.97 4.03 12.32
N SER A 29 24.50 3.20 11.41
CA SER A 29 25.61 3.55 10.52
C SER A 29 25.17 4.08 9.15
N GLY A 30 23.86 4.20 8.92
CA GLY A 30 23.27 4.65 7.66
C GLY A 30 23.18 3.55 6.59
N ARG A 31 23.44 2.29 6.93
CA ARG A 31 23.33 1.16 5.98
C ARG A 31 21.89 0.67 5.91
N ALA A 32 21.44 0.34 4.70
CA ALA A 32 20.12 -0.22 4.49
C ALA A 32 20.05 -1.66 5.02
N VAL A 33 19.11 -1.92 5.93
CA VAL A 33 18.89 -3.24 6.54
C VAL A 33 17.39 -3.60 6.51
N PRO A 34 17.05 -4.89 6.38
CA PRO A 34 15.67 -5.30 6.47
C PRO A 34 15.14 -5.19 7.92
N ASN A 35 13.90 -4.75 8.06
CA ASN A 35 13.16 -4.66 9.31
C ASN A 35 11.70 -5.14 9.08
N ALA A 36 10.92 -5.28 10.16
CA ALA A 36 9.49 -5.62 10.10
C ALA A 36 9.19 -6.79 9.12
N THR A 37 10.06 -7.80 9.13
CA THR A 37 9.95 -8.92 8.18
C THR A 37 8.72 -9.75 8.52
N LEU A 38 7.89 -10.01 7.52
CA LEU A 38 6.71 -10.83 7.60
C LEU A 38 7.07 -12.23 8.09
N ASN A 39 6.40 -12.66 9.15
CA ASN A 39 6.42 -14.03 9.61
C ASN A 39 5.26 -14.78 8.94
N PHE A 40 5.57 -15.72 8.07
CA PHE A 40 4.58 -16.58 7.43
C PHE A 40 4.12 -17.65 8.43
N VAL A 41 3.17 -17.28 9.30
CA VAL A 41 2.60 -18.21 10.30
C VAL A 41 1.78 -19.31 9.63
N THR A 42 1.30 -19.08 8.41
CA THR A 42 0.60 -20.08 7.62
C THR A 42 0.95 -20.00 6.16
N ALA A 43 0.92 -21.15 5.47
CA ALA A 43 1.12 -21.25 4.02
C ALA A 43 0.19 -20.29 3.24
N MET A 44 0.75 -19.72 2.17
CA MET A 44 0.02 -18.85 1.24
C MET A 44 -0.89 -19.69 0.33
N PRO A 45 -2.01 -19.13 -0.16
CA PRO A 45 -2.93 -19.83 -1.04
C PRO A 45 -2.24 -20.06 -2.39
N GLN A 46 -2.32 -21.27 -2.93
CA GLN A 46 -1.70 -21.61 -4.21
C GLN A 46 -2.45 -21.00 -5.41
N ASP A 47 -3.72 -20.64 -5.22
CA ASP A 47 -4.59 -20.10 -6.28
C ASP A 47 -4.61 -18.57 -6.35
N VAL A 48 -3.70 -17.89 -5.65
CA VAL A 48 -3.65 -16.43 -5.53
C VAL A 48 -2.28 -15.91 -5.97
N ASP A 49 -2.27 -14.96 -6.90
CA ASP A 49 -1.07 -14.25 -7.35
C ASP A 49 -0.54 -13.37 -6.22
N ILE A 50 0.63 -13.71 -5.67
CA ILE A 50 1.26 -12.94 -4.60
C ILE A 50 2.20 -11.91 -5.21
N VAL A 51 2.01 -10.65 -4.82
CA VAL A 51 2.92 -9.53 -5.13
C VAL A 51 3.67 -9.13 -3.85
N PRO A 52 4.94 -9.55 -3.68
CA PRO A 52 5.77 -9.09 -2.58
C PRO A 52 5.95 -7.58 -2.63
N THR A 53 5.54 -6.91 -1.57
CA THR A 53 5.68 -5.46 -1.40
C THR A 53 6.79 -5.18 -0.41
N VAL A 54 7.73 -4.32 -0.79
CA VAL A 54 8.86 -3.90 0.05
C VAL A 54 8.77 -2.40 0.29
N PHE A 55 8.65 -2.01 1.56
CA PHE A 55 8.71 -0.60 1.93
C PHE A 55 10.16 -0.15 2.07
N VAL A 56 10.53 0.97 1.46
CA VAL A 56 11.90 1.51 1.50
C VAL A 56 11.86 2.92 2.07
N MET A 57 12.55 3.11 3.20
CA MET A 57 12.73 4.45 3.76
C MET A 57 13.63 5.30 2.84
N PRO A 58 13.27 6.57 2.55
CA PRO A 58 14.04 7.42 1.62
C PRO A 58 15.52 7.57 1.99
N GLU A 59 15.86 7.49 3.27
CA GLU A 59 17.22 7.59 3.78
C GLU A 59 18.14 6.50 3.22
N CYS A 60 17.60 5.30 2.96
CA CYS A 60 18.33 4.15 2.43
C CYS A 60 18.82 4.39 0.98
N LEU A 61 18.20 5.31 0.25
CA LEU A 61 18.53 5.62 -1.15
C LEU A 61 19.86 6.38 -1.31
N ARG A 62 20.43 6.88 -0.21
CA ARG A 62 21.72 7.58 -0.21
C ARG A 62 22.90 6.64 -0.50
N GLY A 63 22.77 5.37 -0.13
CA GLY A 63 23.80 4.34 -0.36
C GLY A 63 23.94 3.90 -1.81
N ASP A 64 24.54 2.73 -2.04
CA ASP A 64 24.60 2.13 -3.37
C ASP A 64 23.22 1.55 -3.74
N ARG A 65 22.53 2.24 -4.65
CA ARG A 65 21.18 1.90 -5.10
C ARG A 65 21.13 0.63 -5.94
N LYS A 66 22.21 0.31 -6.69
CA LYS A 66 22.28 -0.94 -7.46
C LYS A 66 22.45 -2.12 -6.55
N GLN A 67 23.35 -2.00 -5.57
CA GLN A 67 23.51 -3.00 -4.54
C GLN A 67 22.22 -3.19 -3.74
N LEU A 68 21.55 -2.10 -3.35
CA LEU A 68 20.29 -2.16 -2.63
C LEU A 68 19.21 -2.92 -3.42
N ALA A 69 19.03 -2.59 -4.70
CA ALA A 69 18.08 -3.28 -5.57
C ALA A 69 18.35 -4.79 -5.62
N SER A 70 19.60 -5.18 -5.87
CA SER A 70 20.00 -6.59 -5.93
C SER A 70 19.75 -7.33 -4.61
N LEU A 71 20.03 -6.68 -3.47
CA LEU A 71 19.77 -7.25 -2.14
C LEU A 71 18.27 -7.41 -1.84
N ILE A 72 17.44 -6.45 -2.24
CA ILE A 72 15.99 -6.53 -2.10
C ILE A 72 15.44 -7.70 -2.90
N VAL A 73 15.75 -7.79 -4.20
CA VAL A 73 15.27 -8.88 -5.07
C VAL A 73 15.75 -10.23 -4.53
N LYS A 74 17.03 -10.34 -4.16
CA LYS A 74 17.56 -11.58 -3.56
C LYS A 74 16.79 -11.98 -2.30
N ARG A 75 16.51 -11.04 -1.40
CA ARG A 75 15.77 -11.31 -0.16
C ARG A 75 14.33 -11.75 -0.44
N VAL A 76 13.64 -11.09 -1.37
CA VAL A 76 12.28 -11.48 -1.78
C VAL A 76 12.27 -12.92 -2.29
N LEU A 77 13.20 -13.28 -3.19
CA LEU A 77 13.30 -14.65 -3.71
C LEU A 77 13.60 -15.68 -2.62
N GLN A 78 14.50 -15.36 -1.68
CA GLN A 78 14.77 -16.22 -0.52
C GLN A 78 13.55 -16.43 0.37
N MET A 79 12.77 -15.36 0.60
CA MET A 79 11.51 -15.46 1.35
C MET A 79 10.48 -16.30 0.60
N ASN A 80 10.38 -16.17 -0.72
CA ASN A 80 9.49 -17.00 -1.53
C ASN A 80 9.85 -18.48 -1.42
N GLU A 81 11.13 -18.82 -1.62
CA GLU A 81 11.63 -20.20 -1.53
C GLU A 81 11.41 -20.79 -0.13
N THR A 82 11.74 -20.03 0.92
CA THR A 82 11.60 -20.49 2.31
C THR A 82 10.15 -20.77 2.71
N ASN A 83 9.20 -20.05 2.11
CA ASN A 83 7.78 -20.09 2.48
C ASN A 83 6.88 -20.75 1.43
N ASP A 84 7.47 -21.46 0.46
CA ASP A 84 6.78 -22.14 -0.64
C ASP A 84 5.82 -21.24 -1.44
N VAL A 85 6.20 -19.97 -1.60
CA VAL A 85 5.48 -19.00 -2.45
C VAL A 85 6.00 -19.16 -3.87
N LYS A 86 5.16 -19.73 -4.73
CA LYS A 86 5.49 -20.05 -6.13
C LYS A 86 4.92 -19.00 -7.07
N ASP A 87 5.44 -18.99 -8.30
CA ASP A 87 4.91 -18.23 -9.43
C ASP A 87 4.72 -16.72 -9.20
N VAL A 88 5.57 -16.13 -8.36
CA VAL A 88 5.62 -14.67 -8.19
C VAL A 88 6.04 -14.02 -9.51
N LYS A 89 5.20 -13.10 -10.01
CA LYS A 89 5.39 -12.41 -11.29
C LYS A 89 5.76 -10.94 -11.14
N GLU A 90 5.48 -10.34 -10.00
CA GLU A 90 5.64 -8.90 -9.75
C GLU A 90 6.26 -8.66 -8.38
N ILE A 91 7.14 -7.67 -8.26
CA ILE A 91 7.57 -7.10 -6.97
C ILE A 91 7.10 -5.64 -6.93
N GLN A 92 6.52 -5.23 -5.82
CA GLN A 92 6.14 -3.84 -5.58
C GLN A 92 7.13 -3.14 -4.64
N ILE A 93 7.53 -1.92 -5.00
CA ILE A 93 8.25 -1.00 -4.11
C ILE A 93 7.29 0.07 -3.61
N ASP A 94 7.22 0.20 -2.29
CA ASP A 94 6.59 1.32 -1.62
C ASP A 94 7.66 2.26 -1.03
N CYS A 95 7.62 3.54 -1.37
CA CYS A 95 8.61 4.50 -0.89
C CYS A 95 8.04 5.92 -0.76
N ASP A 96 8.29 6.53 0.38
CA ASP A 96 7.84 7.88 0.72
C ASP A 96 8.81 8.94 0.20
N TRP A 97 9.19 8.82 -1.06
CA TRP A 97 10.11 9.76 -1.67
C TRP A 97 9.49 11.16 -1.75
N THR A 98 10.33 12.16 -1.52
CA THR A 98 9.98 13.58 -1.60
C THR A 98 10.67 14.20 -2.80
N LEU A 99 10.37 15.47 -3.09
CA LEU A 99 11.07 16.19 -4.15
C LEU A 99 12.61 16.17 -3.97
N SER A 100 13.09 16.18 -2.72
CA SER A 100 14.53 16.14 -2.42
C SER A 100 15.18 14.77 -2.65
N THR A 101 14.43 13.68 -2.50
CA THR A 101 14.94 12.30 -2.70
C THR A 101 14.55 11.70 -4.05
N ARG A 102 13.75 12.41 -4.85
CA ARG A 102 13.22 11.92 -6.14
C ARG A 102 14.28 11.40 -7.09
N ARG A 103 15.40 12.10 -7.27
CA ARG A 103 16.47 11.63 -8.17
C ARG A 103 17.05 10.29 -7.69
N LEU A 104 17.31 10.19 -6.39
CA LEU A 104 17.83 8.96 -5.78
C LEU A 104 16.83 7.82 -5.94
N TYR A 105 15.54 8.11 -5.79
CA TYR A 105 14.47 7.14 -5.99
C TYR A 105 14.37 6.69 -7.46
N ASN A 106 14.45 7.60 -8.43
CA ASN A 106 14.49 7.24 -9.85
C ASN A 106 15.68 6.33 -10.19
N ASP A 107 16.88 6.68 -9.72
CA ASP A 107 18.09 5.87 -9.95
C ASP A 107 17.96 4.47 -9.31
N PHE A 108 17.33 4.38 -8.14
CA PHE A 108 17.03 3.12 -7.47
C PHE A 108 15.98 2.29 -8.21
N MET A 109 14.89 2.91 -8.63
CA MET A 109 13.81 2.25 -9.35
C MET A 109 14.26 1.76 -10.73
N GLN A 110 15.16 2.46 -11.40
CA GLN A 110 15.81 1.93 -12.61
C GLN A 110 16.63 0.68 -12.31
N ALA A 111 17.43 0.68 -11.24
CA ALA A 111 18.20 -0.50 -10.84
C ALA A 111 17.30 -1.68 -10.45
N MET A 112 16.18 -1.42 -9.77
CA MET A 112 15.17 -2.42 -9.48
C MET A 112 14.55 -2.99 -10.76
N LEU A 113 14.25 -2.14 -11.74
CA LEU A 113 13.66 -2.56 -13.01
C LEU A 113 14.60 -3.51 -13.76
N ASP A 114 15.87 -3.14 -13.84
CA ASP A 114 16.92 -3.98 -14.46
C ASP A 114 17.05 -5.34 -13.74
N GLU A 115 17.08 -5.35 -12.41
CA GLU A 115 17.14 -6.59 -11.61
C GLU A 115 15.89 -7.47 -11.80
N CYS A 116 14.69 -6.88 -11.78
CA CYS A 116 13.43 -7.62 -11.97
C CYS A 116 13.34 -8.20 -13.38
N HIS A 117 13.59 -7.39 -14.41
CA HIS A 117 13.50 -7.83 -15.82
C HIS A 117 14.51 -8.92 -16.15
N SER A 118 15.72 -8.87 -15.56
CA SER A 118 16.72 -9.95 -15.71
C SER A 118 16.25 -11.32 -15.19
N ARG A 119 15.20 -11.33 -14.36
CA ARG A 119 14.56 -12.51 -13.75
C ARG A 119 13.13 -12.72 -14.24
N GLN A 120 12.73 -12.04 -15.31
CA GLN A 120 11.38 -12.12 -15.88
C GLN A 120 10.28 -11.76 -14.86
N LEU A 121 10.62 -10.86 -13.93
CA LEU A 121 9.68 -10.27 -12.97
C LEU A 121 9.29 -8.86 -13.44
N GLN A 122 8.03 -8.50 -13.19
CA GLN A 122 7.55 -7.13 -13.30
C GLN A 122 7.88 -6.32 -12.04
N LEU A 123 8.01 -5.00 -12.20
CA LEU A 123 8.19 -4.06 -11.11
C LEU A 123 7.01 -3.09 -11.06
N SER A 124 6.40 -2.95 -9.88
CA SER A 124 5.43 -1.90 -9.60
C SER A 124 5.90 -0.93 -8.52
N SER A 125 5.35 0.28 -8.56
CA SER A 125 5.65 1.35 -7.59
C SER A 125 4.36 1.89 -7.00
N THR A 126 4.30 2.12 -5.68
CA THR A 126 3.19 2.89 -5.10
C THR A 126 3.29 4.35 -5.56
N ILE A 127 2.16 4.90 -5.99
CA ILE A 127 2.04 6.30 -6.41
C ILE A 127 1.07 7.00 -5.47
N ARG A 128 1.53 8.05 -4.79
CA ARG A 128 0.66 8.93 -4.00
C ARG A 128 -0.06 9.94 -4.89
N LEU A 129 -1.22 10.41 -4.43
CA LEU A 129 -1.99 11.47 -5.10
C LEU A 129 -1.13 12.67 -5.52
N HIS A 130 -0.34 13.25 -4.61
CA HIS A 130 0.51 14.40 -4.93
C HIS A 130 1.67 14.09 -5.90
N GLN A 131 1.99 12.81 -6.13
CA GLN A 131 3.00 12.39 -7.10
C GLN A 131 2.43 12.29 -8.53
N LEU A 132 1.10 12.36 -8.71
CA LEU A 132 0.48 12.43 -10.04
C LEU A 132 0.89 13.68 -10.82
N ALA A 133 1.15 14.79 -10.13
CA ALA A 133 1.65 16.02 -10.73
C ALA A 133 3.14 15.96 -11.13
N GLN A 134 3.80 14.81 -10.92
CA GLN A 134 5.22 14.61 -11.11
C GLN A 134 5.49 13.57 -12.21
N THR A 135 6.74 13.46 -12.67
CA THR A 135 7.11 12.38 -13.59
C THR A 135 7.14 11.07 -12.79
N PRO A 136 6.53 9.99 -13.30
CA PRO A 136 6.55 8.70 -12.63
C PRO A 136 7.99 8.18 -12.45
N PRO A 137 8.23 7.37 -11.41
CA PRO A 137 9.45 6.58 -11.31
C PRO A 137 9.51 5.51 -12.41
N PRO A 138 10.70 5.02 -12.80
CA PRO A 138 10.83 3.85 -13.65
C PRO A 138 10.13 2.63 -13.02
N ALA A 139 9.13 2.08 -13.69
CA ALA A 139 8.41 0.87 -13.28
C ALA A 139 7.60 0.36 -14.50
N ASP A 140 7.13 -0.89 -14.44
CA ASP A 140 6.21 -1.42 -15.44
C ASP A 140 4.79 -0.85 -15.25
N ARG A 141 4.40 -0.65 -13.98
CA ARG A 141 3.11 -0.04 -13.60
C ARG A 141 3.16 0.62 -12.23
N GLY A 142 2.18 1.47 -11.95
CA GLY A 142 1.99 2.13 -10.67
C GLY A 142 0.72 1.66 -9.97
N VAL A 143 0.77 1.61 -8.65
CA VAL A 143 -0.40 1.40 -7.80
C VAL A 143 -0.76 2.73 -7.16
N LEU A 144 -1.83 3.37 -7.63
CA LEU A 144 -2.29 4.65 -7.12
C LEU A 144 -2.97 4.46 -5.77
N MET A 145 -2.39 5.02 -4.72
CA MET A 145 -2.96 4.98 -3.37
C MET A 145 -4.05 6.04 -3.22
N MET A 146 -5.31 5.65 -3.38
CA MET A 146 -6.50 6.49 -3.18
C MET A 146 -6.90 6.55 -1.71
N TYR A 147 -5.95 6.92 -0.85
CA TYR A 147 -6.15 7.09 0.59
C TYR A 147 -5.05 7.97 1.22
N ASN A 148 -5.15 8.19 2.53
CA ASN A 148 -4.35 9.13 3.33
C ASN A 148 -4.46 10.56 2.79
N THR A 149 -5.69 11.02 2.59
CA THR A 149 -6.00 12.31 1.99
C THR A 149 -5.96 13.48 2.97
N GLY A 150 -6.16 13.23 4.27
CA GLY A 150 -6.23 14.28 5.29
C GLY A 150 -5.33 14.02 6.51
N ASP A 151 -5.30 14.99 7.42
CA ASP A 151 -4.48 14.94 8.63
C ASP A 151 -5.15 14.14 9.75
N ALA A 152 -4.65 12.92 9.98
CA ALA A 152 -5.12 12.04 11.05
C ALA A 152 -4.84 12.58 12.46
N THR A 153 -3.92 13.54 12.61
CA THR A 153 -3.55 14.14 13.88
C THR A 153 -4.45 15.31 14.29
N ASP A 154 -5.26 15.84 13.37
CA ASP A 154 -6.31 16.80 13.69
C ASP A 154 -7.60 16.07 14.09
N ILE A 155 -8.01 16.22 15.35
CA ILE A 155 -9.26 15.62 15.87
C ILE A 155 -10.50 16.04 15.07
N ARG A 156 -10.46 17.22 14.42
CA ARG A 156 -11.55 17.77 13.60
C ARG A 156 -11.55 17.21 12.18
N CYS A 157 -10.49 16.52 11.75
CA CYS A 157 -10.48 15.83 10.47
C CYS A 157 -11.31 14.54 10.60
N HIS A 158 -12.45 14.50 9.91
CA HIS A 158 -13.39 13.37 9.98
C HIS A 158 -13.09 12.29 8.93
N LYS A 159 -12.43 12.65 7.82
CA LYS A 159 -12.11 11.75 6.69
C LYS A 159 -10.61 11.74 6.35
N PRO A 160 -9.70 11.51 7.32
CA PRO A 160 -8.26 11.54 7.03
C PRO A 160 -7.81 10.38 6.13
N ILE A 161 -8.58 9.29 6.08
CA ILE A 161 -8.27 8.12 5.24
C ILE A 161 -8.67 8.36 3.78
N LEU A 162 -9.88 8.84 3.49
CA LEU A 162 -10.33 9.11 2.13
C LEU A 162 -11.40 10.20 2.14
N ASP A 163 -11.04 11.34 1.57
CA ASP A 163 -11.93 12.43 1.23
C ASP A 163 -11.72 12.81 -0.24
N LEU A 164 -12.80 12.75 -1.04
CA LEU A 164 -12.72 13.16 -2.44
C LEU A 164 -12.41 14.65 -2.58
N HIS A 165 -12.82 15.48 -1.62
CA HIS A 165 -12.50 16.90 -1.65
C HIS A 165 -10.99 17.13 -1.67
N ASP A 166 -10.28 16.41 -0.80
CA ASP A 166 -8.81 16.50 -0.68
C ASP A 166 -8.08 15.78 -1.82
N ALA A 167 -8.69 14.75 -2.41
CA ALA A 167 -8.13 14.07 -3.59
C ALA A 167 -8.33 14.86 -4.89
N ALA A 168 -9.42 15.63 -5.00
CA ALA A 168 -9.83 16.33 -6.22
C ALA A 168 -8.75 17.18 -6.90
N PRO A 169 -7.86 17.92 -6.18
CA PRO A 169 -6.79 18.70 -6.80
C PRO A 169 -5.81 17.86 -7.64
N TYR A 170 -5.67 16.58 -7.34
CA TYR A 170 -4.70 15.70 -7.99
C TYR A 170 -5.28 14.90 -9.15
N LEU A 171 -6.60 14.70 -9.18
CA LEU A 171 -7.28 13.89 -10.20
C LEU A 171 -7.10 14.40 -11.64
N PRO A 172 -7.01 15.72 -11.93
CA PRO A 172 -6.76 16.20 -13.28
C PRO A 172 -5.47 15.64 -13.91
N TYR A 173 -4.46 15.31 -13.11
CA TYR A 173 -3.19 14.78 -13.59
C TYR A 173 -3.25 13.31 -14.02
N LEU A 174 -4.32 12.57 -13.66
CA LEU A 174 -4.45 11.15 -13.97
C LEU A 174 -4.38 10.84 -15.46
N LYS A 175 -5.04 11.68 -16.26
CA LYS A 175 -5.18 11.51 -17.71
C LYS A 175 -3.82 11.51 -18.42
N ASP A 176 -2.91 12.37 -17.97
CA ASP A 176 -1.62 12.58 -18.63
C ASP A 176 -0.46 11.84 -17.93
N TYR A 177 -0.77 11.08 -16.87
CA TYR A 177 0.24 10.35 -16.11
C TYR A 177 0.78 9.17 -16.92
N LYS A 178 2.08 9.20 -17.26
CA LYS A 178 2.67 8.31 -18.28
C LYS A 178 2.78 6.84 -17.89
N LEU A 179 2.74 6.53 -16.60
CA LEU A 179 2.81 5.16 -16.11
C LEU A 179 1.41 4.55 -16.11
N SER A 180 1.27 3.28 -16.52
CA SER A 180 0.01 2.55 -16.34
C SER A 180 -0.34 2.47 -14.86
N LEU A 181 -1.60 2.62 -14.50
CA LEU A 181 -2.02 2.67 -13.10
C LEU A 181 -3.03 1.58 -12.80
N SER A 182 -3.04 1.13 -11.55
CA SER A 182 -4.18 0.45 -10.95
C SER A 182 -4.48 1.13 -9.61
N ALA A 183 -5.76 1.33 -9.31
CA ALA A 183 -6.18 2.07 -8.14
C ALA A 183 -6.30 1.17 -6.90
N ALA A 184 -5.72 1.63 -5.80
CA ALA A 184 -5.84 1.01 -4.49
C ALA A 184 -6.76 1.82 -3.58
N TYR A 185 -7.87 1.23 -3.15
CA TYR A 185 -8.87 1.86 -2.28
C TYR A 185 -8.80 1.31 -0.84
N PRO A 186 -9.01 2.17 0.17
CA PRO A 186 -8.88 1.81 1.57
C PRO A 186 -10.09 1.02 2.07
N VAL A 187 -9.85 -0.17 2.63
CA VAL A 187 -10.86 -0.93 3.39
C VAL A 187 -10.51 -1.10 4.86
N PHE A 188 -9.59 -0.28 5.36
CA PHE A 188 -9.13 -0.30 6.76
C PHE A 188 -9.79 0.79 7.61
N THR A 189 -9.66 0.63 8.93
CA THR A 189 -10.11 1.57 9.96
C THR A 189 -8.94 2.01 10.82
N TRP A 190 -8.94 3.29 11.23
CA TRP A 190 -8.05 3.80 12.26
C TRP A 190 -8.81 4.04 13.55
N ARG A 191 -8.23 3.58 14.67
CA ARG A 191 -8.56 4.03 16.02
C ARG A 191 -7.46 4.99 16.43
N ILE A 192 -7.81 6.24 16.72
CA ILE A 192 -6.83 7.30 16.98
C ILE A 192 -7.06 7.82 18.39
N LEU A 193 -6.03 7.73 19.23
CA LEU A 193 -6.07 8.20 20.60
C LEU A 193 -5.76 9.70 20.65
N PHE A 194 -6.65 10.45 21.30
CA PHE A 194 -6.50 11.87 21.59
C PHE A 194 -6.55 12.11 23.11
N ARG A 195 -5.59 12.89 23.63
CA ARG A 195 -5.50 13.28 25.04
C ARG A 195 -5.55 14.80 25.16
N GLY A 196 -6.57 15.31 25.84
CA GLY A 196 -6.79 16.77 25.92
C GLY A 196 -6.95 17.42 24.54
N GLY A 197 -7.51 16.68 23.57
CA GLY A 197 -7.66 17.14 22.17
C GLY A 197 -6.39 17.07 21.32
N GLN A 198 -5.26 16.57 21.85
CA GLN A 198 -4.01 16.39 21.12
C GLN A 198 -3.82 14.93 20.69
N PHE A 199 -3.27 14.72 19.50
CA PHE A 199 -2.94 13.39 18.99
C PHE A 199 -1.90 12.70 19.90
N VAL A 200 -2.16 11.43 20.22
CA VAL A 200 -1.23 10.57 20.98
C VAL A 200 -0.68 9.46 20.10
N GLY A 201 -1.54 8.79 19.32
CA GLY A 201 -1.13 7.65 18.52
C GLY A 201 -2.28 6.89 17.89
N PHE A 202 -1.95 5.94 17.02
CA PHE A 202 -2.90 4.96 16.48
C PHE A 202 -2.98 3.77 17.42
N VAL A 203 -4.19 3.31 17.74
CA VAL A 203 -4.45 2.16 18.61
C VAL A 203 -4.69 0.94 17.74
N HIS A 204 -3.75 0.00 17.75
CA HIS A 204 -3.76 -1.22 16.96
C HIS A 204 -4.45 -2.38 17.70
N TYR A 205 -4.33 -2.44 19.02
CA TYR A 205 -4.99 -3.43 19.88
C TYR A 205 -5.32 -2.86 21.26
N ASP A 206 -6.24 -3.50 21.97
CA ASP A 206 -6.66 -3.05 23.30
C ASP A 206 -5.51 -3.23 24.31
N GLY A 207 -5.24 -2.18 25.08
CA GLY A 207 -4.16 -2.15 26.06
C GLY A 207 -2.80 -1.68 25.54
N GLU A 208 -2.67 -1.34 24.25
CA GLU A 208 -1.42 -0.77 23.69
C GLU A 208 -1.01 0.54 24.37
N TYR A 209 -2.00 1.37 24.72
CA TYR A 209 -1.80 2.61 25.47
C TYR A 209 -2.51 2.55 26.82
N PRO A 210 -1.95 3.15 27.88
CA PRO A 210 -2.69 3.43 29.09
C PRO A 210 -3.72 4.53 28.81
N ILE A 211 -5.00 4.14 28.66
CA ILE A 211 -6.11 5.05 28.38
C ILE A 211 -6.56 5.70 29.70
N LEU A 212 -6.53 7.03 29.74
CA LEU A 212 -7.01 7.84 30.86
C LEU A 212 -8.49 8.21 30.68
N SER A 213 -9.17 8.58 31.76
CA SER A 213 -10.58 8.99 31.71
C SER A 213 -10.83 10.25 30.87
N SER A 214 -9.81 11.08 30.66
CA SER A 214 -9.85 12.27 29.81
C SER A 214 -9.55 12.00 28.33
N ASP A 215 -9.17 10.77 27.99
CA ASP A 215 -8.81 10.43 26.63
C ASP A 215 -10.06 10.17 25.77
N SER A 216 -9.92 10.39 24.47
CA SER A 216 -10.93 10.06 23.49
C SER A 216 -10.33 9.23 22.37
N ILE A 217 -11.08 8.25 21.89
CA ILE A 217 -10.68 7.43 20.74
C ILE A 217 -11.58 7.82 19.57
N ALA A 218 -10.98 8.40 18.54
CA ALA A 218 -11.63 8.69 17.29
C ALA A 218 -11.53 7.46 16.38
N ILE A 219 -12.67 6.96 15.91
CA ILE A 219 -12.71 5.96 14.86
C ILE A 219 -12.83 6.69 13.52
N ARG A 220 -11.94 6.37 12.58
CA ARG A 220 -11.93 6.93 11.22
C ARG A 220 -11.94 5.78 10.23
N GLN A 221 -12.93 5.79 9.34
CA GLN A 221 -13.10 4.78 8.30
C GLN A 221 -13.82 5.40 7.09
N PRO A 222 -13.42 5.04 5.85
CA PRO A 222 -14.16 5.39 4.65
C PRO A 222 -15.50 4.64 4.60
N SER A 223 -16.58 5.35 4.28
CA SER A 223 -17.85 4.72 3.96
C SER A 223 -17.79 4.04 2.58
N LEU A 224 -18.70 3.10 2.31
CA LEU A 224 -18.83 2.52 0.97
C LEU A 224 -19.10 3.59 -0.09
N SER A 225 -19.90 4.62 0.23
CA SER A 225 -20.14 5.75 -0.68
C SER A 225 -18.88 6.56 -0.97
N ASP A 226 -17.95 6.71 -0.02
CA ASP A 226 -16.68 7.39 -0.26
C ASP A 226 -15.82 6.58 -1.25
N ILE A 227 -15.77 5.26 -1.07
CA ILE A 227 -15.03 4.34 -1.95
C ILE A 227 -15.62 4.33 -3.36
N ILE A 228 -16.94 4.14 -3.50
CA ILE A 228 -17.61 4.16 -4.81
C ILE A 228 -17.41 5.51 -5.51
N SER A 229 -17.47 6.62 -4.77
CA SER A 229 -17.20 7.94 -5.34
C SER A 229 -15.77 8.04 -5.86
N ALA A 230 -14.80 7.46 -5.15
CA ALA A 230 -13.41 7.43 -5.59
C ALA A 230 -13.23 6.56 -6.84
N VAL A 231 -13.85 5.37 -6.87
CA VAL A 231 -13.88 4.46 -8.04
C VAL A 231 -14.41 5.19 -9.26
N ASN A 232 -15.55 5.87 -9.14
CA ASN A 232 -16.15 6.64 -10.23
C ASN A 232 -15.27 7.84 -10.65
N ALA A 233 -14.62 8.50 -9.68
CA ALA A 233 -13.75 9.64 -9.96
C ALA A 233 -12.48 9.24 -10.72
N ILE A 234 -11.93 8.06 -10.44
CA ILE A 234 -10.84 7.44 -11.22
C ILE A 234 -11.36 6.98 -12.58
N GLY A 235 -12.41 6.15 -12.61
CA GLY A 235 -12.93 5.54 -13.84
C GLY A 235 -13.38 6.55 -14.88
N SER A 236 -13.96 7.69 -14.47
CA SER A 236 -14.33 8.78 -15.39
C SER A 236 -13.15 9.49 -16.06
N ARG A 237 -11.94 9.37 -15.51
CA ARG A 237 -10.72 10.04 -16.02
C ARG A 237 -9.72 9.07 -16.63
N ARG A 238 -9.68 7.85 -16.10
CA ARG A 238 -8.73 6.81 -16.46
C ARG A 238 -9.35 5.43 -16.21
N PRO A 239 -10.27 4.97 -17.09
CA PRO A 239 -11.01 3.73 -16.90
C PRO A 239 -10.11 2.51 -16.63
N GLU A 240 -8.98 2.42 -17.33
CA GLU A 240 -8.05 1.30 -17.22
C GLU A 240 -7.41 1.17 -15.83
N ALA A 241 -7.44 2.25 -15.02
CA ALA A 241 -6.95 2.21 -13.65
C ALA A 241 -7.87 1.42 -12.71
N ASN A 242 -9.10 1.10 -13.14
CA ASN A 242 -10.03 0.22 -12.43
C ASN A 242 -10.08 -1.19 -13.03
N ASP A 243 -9.29 -1.52 -14.06
CA ASP A 243 -9.20 -2.89 -14.58
C ASP A 243 -8.68 -3.87 -13.51
N GLU A 244 -7.90 -3.34 -12.57
CA GLU A 244 -7.46 -4.01 -11.35
C GLU A 244 -7.73 -3.10 -10.15
N ILE A 245 -8.74 -3.46 -9.35
CA ILE A 245 -9.08 -2.76 -8.11
C ILE A 245 -8.36 -3.44 -6.94
N ILE A 246 -7.45 -2.72 -6.30
CA ILE A 246 -6.72 -3.19 -5.14
C ILE A 246 -7.43 -2.69 -3.87
N LEU A 247 -7.73 -3.57 -2.95
CA LEU A 247 -8.32 -3.21 -1.66
C LEU A 247 -7.23 -3.27 -0.61
N PHE A 248 -6.85 -2.11 -0.09
CA PHE A 248 -5.76 -2.00 0.86
C PHE A 248 -6.25 -2.25 2.29
N ASP A 249 -5.62 -3.22 2.96
CA ASP A 249 -5.89 -3.58 4.36
C ASP A 249 -4.61 -3.44 5.21
N LEU A 250 -4.73 -2.74 6.33
CA LEU A 250 -3.65 -2.58 7.31
C LEU A 250 -3.65 -3.65 8.41
N ASN A 251 -4.66 -4.52 8.53
CA ASN A 251 -4.69 -5.56 9.57
C ASN A 251 -5.72 -6.69 9.36
N ASN A 252 -5.41 -7.89 9.89
CA ASN A 252 -6.24 -9.11 9.83
C ASN A 252 -7.68 -8.95 10.36
N ASN A 253 -7.97 -7.93 11.18
CA ASN A 253 -9.30 -7.69 11.75
C ASN A 253 -10.29 -7.01 10.78
N ASN A 254 -9.84 -6.56 9.60
CA ASN A 254 -10.69 -5.82 8.65
C ASN A 254 -11.30 -6.71 7.54
N ILE A 255 -10.91 -7.99 7.46
CA ILE A 255 -11.33 -8.90 6.37
C ILE A 255 -12.86 -9.14 6.37
N ASN A 256 -13.55 -8.99 7.51
CA ASN A 256 -15.01 -9.16 7.61
C ASN A 256 -15.79 -7.82 7.52
N ARG A 257 -15.17 -6.73 7.04
CA ARG A 257 -15.76 -5.39 7.10
C ARG A 257 -16.91 -5.16 6.12
N LEU A 258 -16.72 -5.54 4.87
CA LEU A 258 -17.74 -5.39 3.82
C LEU A 258 -18.34 -6.76 3.54
N ASN A 259 -19.63 -6.79 3.25
CA ASN A 259 -20.29 -8.01 2.79
C ASN A 259 -20.10 -8.22 1.27
N ASN A 260 -20.47 -9.40 0.77
CA ASN A 260 -20.30 -9.77 -0.64
C ASN A 260 -20.94 -8.73 -1.59
N ASP A 261 -22.16 -8.28 -1.30
CA ASP A 261 -22.87 -7.30 -2.14
C ASP A 261 -22.14 -5.95 -2.18
N GLU A 262 -21.52 -5.53 -1.08
CA GLU A 262 -20.73 -4.30 -1.03
C GLU A 262 -19.43 -4.39 -1.83
N TYR A 263 -18.77 -5.55 -1.82
CA TYR A 263 -17.61 -5.81 -2.67
C TYR A 263 -17.99 -5.87 -4.15
N GLU A 264 -19.08 -6.57 -4.50
CA GLU A 264 -19.59 -6.60 -5.88
C GLU A 264 -19.90 -5.19 -6.39
N ARG A 265 -20.45 -4.32 -5.53
CA ARG A 265 -20.65 -2.91 -5.90
C ARG A 265 -19.35 -2.17 -6.14
N ILE A 266 -18.27 -2.45 -5.42
CA ILE A 266 -16.97 -1.81 -5.69
C ILE A 266 -16.39 -2.33 -7.01
N PHE A 267 -16.49 -3.64 -7.29
CA PHE A 267 -15.89 -4.27 -8.46
C PHE A 267 -16.67 -4.09 -9.77
N ASN A 268 -17.99 -3.91 -9.71
CA ASN A 268 -18.87 -3.85 -10.90
C ASN A 268 -19.32 -2.42 -11.27
N ASN A 269 -18.65 -1.37 -10.76
CA ASN A 269 -18.94 0.04 -11.08
C ASN A 269 -18.07 0.58 -12.21
#